data_AF-A0A9Q0GNL1-F1
#
_entry.id   AF-A0A9Q0GNL1-F1
#
_cell.length_a   1.000
_cell.length_b   1.000
_cell.length_c   1.000
_cell.angle_alpha   90.00
_cell.angle_beta   90.00
_cell.angle_gamma   90.00
#
_symmetry.space_group_name_H-M   'P 1'
#
loop_
_entity.id
_entity.type
_entity.pdbx_description
1 polymer ?
#
loop_
_entity_poly.entity_id
_entity_poly.type
_entity_poly.pdbx_seq_one_letter_code
_entity_poly.pdbx_strand_id
1 'polypeptide(L)'
;NINIYSVFSYIPKSIIYDKAHVRFTLADISGEDCCSQCSNDCLTSATHCMCARETSGEFAYSPEGLVKESFLEECISLYKGLAEYCYFYCRNCPLQRLKKNAFNSCNGRIARTFIKECWSKCGCRQCGNRVVQRGITRNLQVFRTPEGKGWGLRTAEDLPRGAFVCEYAGEILTHCELQEQNMERSGHQKHMYVQLDAGWSSYSFLKDEEALALDAHDYGNVPRFINHRCFDATLIGIPVEVESPDRHYYHDYGIDFNDKNHETETFICLCGSSFSRGKKLGKK
;
A
#
# COMPACT_ATOMS: atom_id res chain seq x y z
N ASN A 1 -0.49 -14.07 -31.65
CA ASN A 1 0.78 -14.54 -31.05
C ASN A 1 1.57 -13.38 -30.49
N ILE A 2 1.25 -12.92 -29.28
CA ILE A 2 2.18 -12.14 -28.45
C ILE A 2 1.94 -12.63 -27.02
N ASN A 3 2.58 -13.76 -26.71
CA ASN A 3 2.67 -14.29 -25.37
C ASN A 3 3.99 -13.75 -24.80
N ILE A 4 4.02 -12.46 -24.48
CA ILE A 4 5.15 -11.89 -23.75
C ILE A 4 4.78 -12.04 -22.28
N TYR A 5 5.17 -13.18 -21.72
CA TYR A 5 5.38 -13.30 -20.30
C TYR A 5 6.35 -12.18 -19.90
N SER A 6 5.95 -11.25 -19.03
CA SER A 6 6.98 -10.57 -18.24
C SER A 6 7.50 -11.65 -17.31
N VAL A 7 8.70 -12.16 -17.60
CA VAL A 7 9.41 -13.06 -16.69
C VAL A 7 9.69 -12.22 -15.44
N PHE A 8 9.26 -12.70 -14.29
CA PHE A 8 9.49 -12.04 -13.01
C PHE A 8 9.88 -13.10 -11.98
N SER A 9 10.55 -12.68 -10.92
CA SER A 9 10.94 -13.51 -9.80
C SER A 9 9.94 -13.38 -8.66
N TYR A 10 9.42 -14.50 -8.18
CA TYR A 10 8.54 -14.47 -7.02
C TYR A 10 9.34 -14.21 -5.74
N ILE A 11 8.98 -13.17 -4.99
CA ILE A 11 9.51 -12.88 -3.65
C ILE A 11 8.36 -12.79 -2.66
N PRO A 12 8.40 -13.46 -1.49
CA PRO A 12 7.29 -13.45 -0.53
C PRO A 12 7.21 -12.16 0.29
N LYS A 13 8.30 -11.38 0.35
CA LYS A 13 8.44 -10.12 1.08
C LYS A 13 9.25 -9.15 0.24
N SER A 14 9.04 -7.85 0.47
CA SER A 14 9.75 -6.80 -0.24
C SER A 14 11.26 -6.83 0.04
N ILE A 15 12.04 -6.41 -0.95
CA ILE A 15 13.49 -6.24 -0.85
C ILE A 15 13.85 -4.78 -1.06
N ILE A 16 14.99 -4.35 -0.50
CA ILE A 16 15.47 -2.97 -0.62
C ILE A 16 16.44 -2.90 -1.81
N TYR A 17 16.25 -1.93 -2.68
CA TYR A 17 17.13 -1.65 -3.81
C TYR A 17 18.12 -0.52 -3.47
N ASP A 18 19.41 -0.81 -3.64
CA ASP A 18 20.56 0.10 -3.50
C ASP A 18 20.43 1.17 -2.39
N LYS A 19 19.97 2.38 -2.72
CA LYS A 19 19.96 3.56 -1.81
C LYS A 19 18.68 3.72 -1.02
N ALA A 20 17.65 2.90 -1.24
CA ALA A 20 16.40 3.01 -0.50
C ALA A 20 16.63 2.86 1.00
N HIS A 21 16.30 3.91 1.74
CA HIS A 21 16.56 3.96 3.17
C HIS A 21 15.36 3.42 3.95
N VAL A 22 15.35 2.09 4.16
CA VAL A 22 14.39 1.41 5.03
C VAL A 22 15.12 0.91 6.27
N ARG A 23 14.88 1.52 7.43
CA ARG A 23 15.52 1.10 8.69
C ARG A 23 14.73 -0.02 9.35
N PHE A 24 15.38 -1.18 9.46
CA PHE A 24 14.93 -2.30 10.28
C PHE A 24 15.95 -2.56 11.38
N THR A 25 15.80 -1.88 12.51
CA THR A 25 16.58 -2.19 13.70
C THR A 25 15.67 -2.31 14.91
N LEU A 26 15.65 -3.49 15.54
CA LEU A 26 14.95 -3.70 16.83
C LEU A 26 15.48 -2.79 17.95
N ALA A 27 16.67 -2.21 17.77
CA ALA A 27 17.26 -1.21 18.64
C ALA A 27 16.61 0.18 18.50
N ASP A 28 16.15 0.54 17.30
CA ASP A 28 15.49 1.83 17.02
C ASP A 28 14.03 1.83 17.46
N ILE A 29 13.47 0.63 17.65
CA ILE A 29 12.18 0.39 18.27
C ILE A 29 12.22 0.84 19.75
N SER A 30 11.59 1.99 20.03
CA SER A 30 11.49 2.54 21.37
C SER A 30 10.76 1.57 22.30
N GLY A 31 11.20 1.48 23.55
CA GLY A 31 10.52 0.66 24.56
C GLY A 31 9.10 1.15 24.84
N GLU A 32 8.80 2.40 24.52
CA GLU A 32 7.49 3.02 24.74
C GLU A 32 6.44 2.66 23.67
N ASP A 33 6.86 2.11 22.53
CA ASP A 33 5.97 1.67 21.45
C ASP A 33 5.71 0.15 21.48
N CYS A 34 6.31 -0.55 22.46
CA CYS A 34 6.14 -1.98 22.68
C CYS A 34 5.29 -2.24 23.91
N CYS A 35 4.40 -3.24 23.83
CA CYS A 35 3.81 -3.79 25.03
C CYS A 35 4.72 -4.86 25.65
N SER A 36 4.94 -4.80 26.96
CA SER A 36 5.80 -5.75 27.69
C SER A 36 5.03 -6.84 28.44
N GLN A 37 3.79 -6.56 28.88
CA GLN A 37 3.02 -7.42 29.77
C GLN A 37 1.52 -7.51 29.43
N CYS A 38 1.14 -7.36 28.15
CA CYS A 38 -0.26 -7.59 27.77
C CYS A 38 -0.66 -9.04 28.10
N SER A 39 -1.67 -9.19 28.95
CA SER A 39 -2.09 -10.48 29.52
C SER A 39 -2.98 -11.32 28.60
N ASN A 40 -3.50 -10.73 27.52
CA ASN A 40 -4.47 -11.36 26.60
C ASN A 40 -4.06 -11.13 25.13
N ASP A 41 -5.04 -10.87 24.28
CA ASP A 41 -4.91 -10.68 22.82
C ASP A 41 -4.50 -9.26 22.39
N CYS A 42 -4.16 -8.39 23.35
CA CYS A 42 -3.94 -6.94 23.15
C CYS A 42 -5.16 -6.15 22.66
N LEU A 43 -6.26 -6.78 22.23
CA LEU A 43 -7.42 -6.12 21.64
C LEU A 43 -8.56 -5.89 22.64
N THR A 44 -8.73 -6.84 23.57
CA THR A 44 -9.89 -6.89 24.48
C THR A 44 -9.53 -6.55 25.94
N SER A 45 -8.25 -6.34 26.23
CA SER A 45 -7.80 -6.05 27.59
C SER A 45 -8.31 -4.69 28.06
N ALA A 46 -8.78 -4.61 29.31
CA ALA A 46 -9.09 -3.34 29.98
C ALA A 46 -7.83 -2.50 30.25
N THR A 47 -6.64 -3.11 30.24
CA THR A 47 -5.36 -2.41 30.36
C THR A 47 -4.93 -1.85 29.02
N HIS A 48 -4.56 -0.57 29.00
CA HIS A 48 -4.08 0.12 27.80
C HIS A 48 -2.80 -0.55 27.26
N CYS A 49 -2.83 -0.96 25.99
CA CYS A 49 -1.69 -1.53 25.30
C CYS A 49 -0.87 -0.41 24.64
N MET A 50 0.42 -0.32 24.97
CA MET A 50 1.32 0.72 24.46
C MET A 50 1.41 0.75 22.92
N CYS A 51 1.17 -0.37 22.25
CA CYS A 51 1.17 -0.42 20.77
C CYS A 51 0.01 0.36 20.14
N ALA A 52 -1.03 0.71 20.90
CA ALA A 52 -2.14 1.56 20.45
C ALA A 52 -2.02 3.01 20.96
N ARG A 53 -0.86 3.43 21.49
CA ARG A 53 -0.68 4.78 22.03
C ARG A 53 -0.96 5.87 21.00
N GLU A 54 -0.46 5.72 19.77
CA GLU A 54 -0.66 6.67 18.67
C GLU A 54 -2.12 6.76 18.21
N THR A 55 -2.88 5.69 18.42
CA THR A 55 -4.30 5.59 18.05
C THR A 55 -5.22 5.84 19.25
N SER A 56 -4.73 6.49 20.31
CA SER A 56 -5.50 6.77 21.53
C SER A 56 -6.09 5.53 22.21
N GLY A 57 -5.46 4.36 22.03
CA GLY A 57 -5.91 3.07 22.56
C GLY A 57 -6.80 2.26 21.62
N GLU A 58 -7.12 2.78 20.43
CA GLU A 58 -7.96 2.07 19.47
C GLU A 58 -7.15 1.13 18.57
N PHE A 59 -7.66 -0.09 18.41
CA PHE A 59 -7.12 -1.06 17.45
C PHE A 59 -7.96 -1.12 16.18
N ALA A 60 -7.28 -1.29 15.05
CA ALA A 60 -7.94 -1.47 13.76
C ALA A 60 -8.57 -2.86 13.60
N TYR A 61 -8.13 -3.88 14.35
CA TYR A 61 -8.62 -5.24 14.22
C TYR A 61 -9.67 -5.62 15.28
N SER A 62 -10.59 -6.49 14.89
CA SER A 62 -11.47 -7.24 15.78
C SER A 62 -10.77 -8.50 16.32
N PRO A 63 -11.31 -9.15 17.37
CA PRO A 63 -10.79 -10.42 17.88
C PRO A 63 -10.72 -11.54 16.84
N GLU A 64 -11.58 -11.50 15.82
CA GLU A 64 -11.62 -12.45 14.71
C GLU A 64 -10.52 -12.19 13.65
N GLY A 65 -9.72 -11.13 13.83
CA GLY A 65 -8.67 -10.74 12.87
C GLY A 65 -9.20 -10.03 11.63
N LEU A 66 -10.38 -9.40 11.72
CA LEU A 66 -10.95 -8.56 10.67
C LEU A 66 -10.66 -7.09 10.98
N VAL A 67 -10.43 -6.27 9.95
CA VAL A 67 -10.42 -4.81 10.14
C VAL A 67 -11.82 -4.35 10.55
N LYS A 68 -11.92 -3.57 11.62
CA LYS A 68 -13.17 -3.03 12.15
C LYS A 68 -13.87 -2.15 11.11
N GLU A 69 -15.19 -2.20 11.10
CA GLU A 69 -16.01 -1.48 10.13
C GLU A 69 -15.80 0.03 10.17
N SER A 70 -15.64 0.62 11.36
CA SER A 70 -15.38 2.05 11.52
C SER A 70 -14.08 2.49 10.84
N PHE A 71 -13.01 1.71 11.03
CA PHE A 71 -11.70 1.97 10.41
C PHE A 71 -11.78 1.77 8.89
N LEU A 72 -12.47 0.72 8.42
CA LEU A 72 -12.67 0.48 6.99
C LEU A 72 -13.43 1.62 6.30
N GLU A 73 -14.52 2.10 6.90
CA GLU A 73 -15.30 3.19 6.32
C GLU A 73 -14.50 4.50 6.26
N GLU A 74 -13.62 4.75 7.23
CA GLU A 74 -12.67 5.86 7.17
C GLU A 74 -11.71 5.71 5.98
N CYS A 75 -11.05 4.55 5.83
CA CYS A 75 -10.16 4.29 4.70
C CYS A 75 -10.90 4.39 3.34
N ILE A 76 -12.12 3.84 3.24
CA ILE A 76 -12.93 3.88 2.02
C ILE A 76 -13.35 5.31 1.69
N SER A 77 -13.71 6.11 2.70
CA SER A 77 -14.07 7.52 2.52
C SER A 77 -12.89 8.33 2.00
N LEU A 78 -11.68 8.04 2.51
CA LEU A 78 -10.44 8.63 2.01
C LEU A 78 -10.18 8.25 0.54
N TYR A 79 -10.34 6.97 0.20
CA TYR A 79 -10.14 6.47 -1.17
C TYR A 79 -11.15 7.07 -2.17
N LYS A 80 -12.41 7.25 -1.77
CA LYS A 80 -13.49 7.67 -2.67
C LYS A 80 -13.55 9.16 -2.95
N GLY A 81 -12.69 10.00 -2.37
CA GLY A 81 -12.84 11.44 -2.58
C GLY A 81 -13.96 12.07 -1.73
N LEU A 82 -14.50 11.38 -0.71
CA LEU A 82 -15.67 11.79 0.07
C LEU A 82 -15.36 12.51 1.40
N ALA A 83 -14.17 12.36 1.98
CA ALA A 83 -13.79 13.05 3.23
C ALA A 83 -13.23 14.46 2.95
N GLU A 84 -13.42 15.40 3.88
CA GLU A 84 -12.73 16.71 3.83
C GLU A 84 -11.26 16.49 4.18
N TYR A 85 -10.39 16.53 3.17
CA TYR A 85 -9.02 16.03 3.28
C TYR A 85 -8.08 16.99 4.02
N CYS A 86 -7.35 16.45 4.99
CA CYS A 86 -6.10 17.03 5.44
C CYS A 86 -5.01 16.74 4.38
N TYR A 87 -4.82 17.68 3.46
CA TYR A 87 -3.66 17.65 2.56
C TYR A 87 -2.42 18.10 3.32
N PHE A 88 -1.38 17.27 3.31
CA PHE A 88 -0.04 17.63 3.73
C PHE A 88 0.77 18.10 2.53
N TYR A 89 1.41 19.26 2.67
CA TYR A 89 2.28 19.84 1.65
C TYR A 89 3.71 19.83 2.15
N CYS A 90 4.58 19.11 1.46
CA CYS A 90 5.99 19.08 1.80
C CYS A 90 6.61 20.47 1.59
N ARG A 91 7.35 20.98 2.57
CA ARG A 91 8.13 22.22 2.43
C ARG A 91 9.20 22.11 1.34
N ASN A 92 9.80 20.92 1.21
CA ASN A 92 10.75 20.57 0.16
C ASN A 92 10.37 19.19 -0.39
N CYS A 93 9.61 19.16 -1.48
CA CYS A 93 9.03 17.93 -2.01
C CYS A 93 10.06 17.14 -2.85
N PRO A 94 10.47 15.93 -2.43
CA PRO A 94 11.46 15.13 -3.17
C PRO A 94 11.01 14.84 -4.61
N LEU A 95 9.71 14.61 -4.83
CA LEU A 95 9.21 14.35 -6.18
C LEU A 95 9.33 15.55 -7.13
N GLN A 96 9.21 16.76 -6.60
CA GLN A 96 9.31 17.97 -7.44
C GLN A 96 10.78 18.31 -7.72
N ARG A 97 11.70 18.03 -6.78
CA ARG A 97 13.15 18.18 -7.01
C ARG A 97 13.62 17.44 -8.26
N LEU A 98 13.00 16.30 -8.55
CA LEU A 98 13.32 15.47 -9.70
C LEU A 98 12.79 16.01 -11.04
N LYS A 99 11.70 16.80 -11.02
CA LYS A 99 11.13 17.40 -12.23
C LYS A 99 11.88 18.70 -12.56
N LYS A 100 12.93 18.61 -13.38
CA LYS A 100 13.86 19.70 -13.75
C LYS A 100 13.25 21.01 -14.32
N ASN A 101 11.92 21.19 -14.40
CA ASN A 101 11.26 22.33 -15.06
C ASN A 101 9.93 22.84 -14.47
N ALA A 102 9.54 22.53 -13.23
CA ALA A 102 8.25 23.01 -12.69
C ALA A 102 8.41 24.10 -11.62
N PHE A 103 7.65 25.19 -11.76
CA PHE A 103 7.41 26.15 -10.67
C PHE A 103 6.91 25.40 -9.42
N ASN A 104 7.71 25.46 -8.36
CA ASN A 104 7.77 24.46 -7.28
C ASN A 104 6.66 24.62 -6.23
N SER A 105 5.50 24.01 -6.44
CA SER A 105 4.58 23.68 -5.33
C SER A 105 4.39 22.17 -5.20
N CYS A 106 4.40 21.68 -3.97
CA CYS A 106 4.01 20.31 -3.67
C CYS A 106 2.55 20.11 -4.11
N ASN A 107 2.23 19.00 -4.77
CA ASN A 107 0.85 18.69 -5.20
C ASN A 107 -0.10 18.37 -4.03
N GLY A 108 0.40 18.38 -2.80
CA GLY A 108 -0.33 17.91 -1.62
C GLY A 108 -0.45 16.39 -1.59
N ARG A 109 -0.52 15.82 -0.39
CA ARG A 109 -0.75 14.39 -0.17
C ARG A 109 -1.82 14.23 0.87
N ILE A 110 -2.67 13.23 0.69
CA ILE A 110 -3.69 12.90 1.68
C ILE A 110 -2.98 12.22 2.86
N ALA A 111 -3.18 12.75 4.07
CA ALA A 111 -2.79 12.03 5.27
C ALA A 111 -3.62 10.75 5.36
N ARG A 112 -2.97 9.58 5.28
CA ARG A 112 -3.63 8.28 5.33
C ARG A 112 -3.68 7.77 6.76
N THR A 113 -4.80 7.15 7.13
CA THR A 113 -4.81 6.27 8.30
C THR A 113 -3.97 5.03 8.03
N PHE A 114 -3.44 4.44 9.10
CA PHE A 114 -2.57 3.28 9.04
C PHE A 114 -2.88 2.34 10.21
N ILE A 115 -2.47 1.09 10.08
CA ILE A 115 -2.58 0.10 11.16
C ILE A 115 -1.20 -0.06 11.79
N LYS A 116 -1.11 0.03 13.12
CA LYS A 116 0.10 -0.32 13.87
C LYS A 116 -0.04 -1.70 14.51
N GLU A 117 0.72 -2.68 14.02
CA GLU A 117 0.73 -4.01 14.63
C GLU A 117 1.70 -4.07 15.82
N CYS A 118 1.46 -5.03 16.72
CA CYS A 118 2.42 -5.32 17.78
C CYS A 118 3.69 -5.91 17.18
N TRP A 119 4.84 -5.30 17.49
CA TRP A 119 6.16 -5.75 17.06
C TRP A 119 6.61 -7.05 17.72
N SER A 120 7.62 -7.69 17.16
CA SER A 120 8.24 -8.93 17.61
C SER A 120 8.91 -8.78 18.98
N LYS A 121 9.38 -7.56 19.29
CA LYS A 121 9.91 -7.17 20.61
C LYS A 121 8.82 -7.09 21.69
N CYS A 122 7.53 -7.06 21.31
CA CYS A 122 6.45 -7.06 22.29
C CYS A 122 6.39 -8.40 23.03
N GLY A 123 6.13 -8.34 24.34
CA GLY A 123 5.98 -9.51 25.20
C GLY A 123 4.68 -10.30 25.01
N CYS A 124 3.75 -9.80 24.17
CA CYS A 124 2.49 -10.47 23.87
C CYS A 124 2.70 -11.73 23.01
N ARG A 125 1.89 -12.77 23.26
CA ARG A 125 1.98 -14.07 22.57
C ARG A 125 0.82 -14.32 21.63
N GLN A 126 -0.37 -14.57 22.19
CA GLN A 126 -1.62 -14.77 21.43
C GLN A 126 -2.24 -13.44 21.02
N CYS A 127 -1.43 -12.56 20.43
CA CYS A 127 -1.81 -11.18 20.13
C CYS A 127 -2.75 -11.13 18.91
N GLY A 128 -3.96 -10.62 19.08
CA GLY A 128 -4.89 -10.32 18.00
C GLY A 128 -4.43 -9.14 17.13
N ASN A 129 -3.57 -8.25 17.65
CA ASN A 129 -2.97 -7.15 16.89
C ASN A 129 -1.74 -7.57 16.06
N ARG A 130 -1.81 -8.74 15.43
CA ARG A 130 -0.79 -9.31 14.54
C ARG A 130 -1.48 -10.08 13.42
N VAL A 131 -2.00 -9.41 12.40
CA VAL A 131 -2.75 -10.04 11.31
C VAL A 131 -1.88 -10.13 10.06
N VAL A 132 -1.35 -9.02 9.58
CA VAL A 132 -0.55 -8.94 8.35
C VAL A 132 0.77 -9.67 8.48
N GLN A 133 1.45 -9.52 9.63
CA GLN A 133 2.74 -10.19 9.85
C GLN A 133 2.66 -11.73 9.86
N ARG A 134 1.44 -12.31 9.95
CA ARG A 134 1.23 -13.76 9.82
C ARG A 134 1.22 -14.25 8.37
N GLY A 135 1.24 -13.34 7.40
CA GLY A 135 1.25 -13.65 5.97
C GLY A 135 -0.11 -14.09 5.44
N ILE A 136 -0.11 -14.51 4.17
CA ILE A 136 -1.32 -14.90 3.44
C ILE A 136 -1.90 -16.16 4.06
N THR A 137 -3.16 -16.08 4.52
CA THR A 137 -3.93 -17.20 5.08
C THR A 137 -5.11 -17.62 4.20
N ARG A 138 -5.35 -16.89 3.10
CA ARG A 138 -6.49 -17.08 2.21
C ARG A 138 -6.14 -17.89 0.98
N ASN A 139 -7.12 -18.62 0.46
CA ASN A 139 -6.95 -19.39 -0.77
C ASN A 139 -7.03 -18.46 -1.98
N LEU A 140 -5.87 -18.11 -2.54
CA LEU A 140 -5.74 -17.22 -3.69
C LEU A 140 -5.47 -17.99 -4.98
N GLN A 141 -6.06 -17.54 -6.08
CA GLN A 141 -5.89 -18.13 -7.40
C GLN A 141 -5.56 -17.08 -8.46
N VAL A 142 -4.42 -17.25 -9.12
CA VAL A 142 -4.09 -16.53 -10.34
C VAL A 142 -4.84 -17.17 -11.50
N PHE A 143 -5.58 -16.37 -12.27
CA PHE A 143 -6.41 -16.86 -13.37
C PHE A 143 -6.34 -15.96 -14.60
N ARG A 144 -6.69 -16.50 -15.76
CA ARG A 144 -6.80 -15.68 -16.98
C ARG A 144 -8.16 -14.98 -17.00
N THR A 145 -8.15 -13.66 -17.07
CA THR A 145 -9.39 -12.87 -17.13
C THR A 145 -10.08 -13.06 -18.49
N PRO A 146 -11.41 -13.23 -18.52
CA PRO A 146 -12.14 -13.38 -19.78
C PRO A 146 -12.32 -12.04 -20.50
N GLU A 147 -12.29 -10.90 -19.79
CA GLU A 147 -12.47 -9.56 -20.37
C GLU A 147 -11.22 -8.99 -21.06
N GLY A 148 -10.16 -9.80 -21.24
CA GLY A 148 -8.95 -9.37 -21.94
C GLY A 148 -7.99 -8.50 -21.12
N LYS A 149 -8.14 -8.42 -19.79
CA LYS A 149 -7.22 -7.71 -18.88
C LYS A 149 -5.90 -8.45 -18.63
N GLY A 150 -5.72 -9.62 -19.25
CA GLY A 150 -4.58 -10.49 -19.00
C GLY A 150 -4.82 -11.41 -17.81
N TRP A 151 -3.83 -11.54 -16.94
CA TRP A 151 -3.92 -12.32 -15.70
C TRP A 151 -4.61 -11.52 -14.61
N GLY A 152 -5.31 -12.21 -13.71
CA GLY A 152 -6.02 -11.65 -12.58
C GLY A 152 -5.78 -12.47 -11.32
N LEU A 153 -6.06 -11.88 -10.17
CA LEU A 153 -6.10 -12.56 -8.87
C LEU A 153 -7.54 -12.62 -8.36
N ARG A 154 -7.96 -13.79 -7.86
CA ARG A 154 -9.23 -13.98 -7.16
C ARG A 154 -9.04 -14.84 -5.92
N THR A 155 -10.01 -14.82 -5.02
CA THR A 155 -10.11 -15.77 -3.92
C THR A 155 -10.84 -17.03 -4.40
N ALA A 156 -10.49 -18.18 -3.84
CA ALA A 156 -11.20 -19.45 -4.06
C ALA A 156 -12.18 -19.76 -2.92
N GLU A 157 -12.44 -18.77 -2.07
CA GLU A 157 -13.33 -18.82 -0.91
C GLU A 157 -14.01 -17.46 -0.74
N ASP A 158 -15.16 -17.46 -0.08
CA ASP A 158 -15.85 -16.23 0.33
C ASP A 158 -15.06 -15.59 1.47
N LEU A 159 -14.85 -14.27 1.37
CA LEU A 159 -14.17 -13.51 2.40
C LEU A 159 -15.15 -12.58 3.11
N PRO A 160 -15.14 -12.56 4.46
CA PRO A 160 -15.87 -11.53 5.19
C PRO A 160 -15.26 -10.16 4.92
N ARG A 161 -16.09 -9.12 5.02
CA ARG A 161 -15.62 -7.73 4.95
C ARG A 161 -14.57 -7.49 6.04
N GLY A 162 -13.50 -6.77 5.69
CA GLY A 162 -12.37 -6.52 6.59
C GLY A 162 -11.34 -7.64 6.67
N ALA A 163 -11.52 -8.75 5.94
CA ALA A 163 -10.51 -9.79 5.88
C ALA A 163 -9.20 -9.30 5.23
N PHE A 164 -8.07 -9.58 5.88
CA PHE A 164 -6.77 -9.49 5.21
C PHE A 164 -6.66 -10.54 4.10
N VAL A 165 -6.17 -10.10 2.94
CA VAL A 165 -6.02 -10.93 1.73
C VAL A 165 -4.56 -11.24 1.47
N CYS A 166 -3.74 -10.20 1.25
CA CYS A 166 -2.34 -10.33 0.90
C CYS A 166 -1.56 -9.01 1.01
N GLU A 167 -0.27 -9.12 1.25
CA GLU A 167 0.68 -8.00 1.20
C GLU A 167 1.15 -7.73 -0.23
N TYR A 168 1.34 -6.46 -0.63
CA TYR A 168 2.03 -6.15 -1.89
C TYR A 168 3.54 -6.15 -1.66
N ALA A 169 4.25 -7.09 -2.26
CA ALA A 169 5.69 -7.19 -2.16
C ALA A 169 6.34 -6.88 -3.51
N GLY A 170 7.47 -6.19 -3.46
CA GLY A 170 8.28 -5.84 -4.62
C GLY A 170 9.65 -5.29 -4.20
N GLU A 171 10.34 -4.67 -5.13
CA GLU A 171 11.54 -3.89 -4.85
C GLU A 171 11.14 -2.53 -4.29
N ILE A 172 11.69 -2.17 -3.13
CA ILE A 172 11.56 -0.83 -2.55
C ILE A 172 12.77 -0.04 -3.00
N LEU A 173 12.52 1.04 -3.74
CA LEU A 173 13.52 1.90 -4.34
C LEU A 173 13.16 3.36 -4.11
N THR A 174 14.16 4.24 -4.21
CA THR A 174 13.94 5.69 -4.20
C THR A 174 13.25 6.13 -5.49
N HIS A 175 12.55 7.26 -5.46
CA HIS A 175 12.00 7.84 -6.68
C HIS A 175 13.07 8.21 -7.72
N CYS A 176 14.29 8.52 -7.29
CA CYS A 176 15.43 8.77 -8.18
C CYS A 176 15.78 7.51 -8.96
N GLU A 177 15.99 6.39 -8.26
CA GLU A 177 16.34 5.10 -8.87
C GLU A 177 15.23 4.62 -9.80
N LEU A 178 13.96 4.78 -9.39
CA LEU A 178 12.82 4.43 -10.22
C LEU A 178 12.81 5.22 -11.53
N GLN A 179 13.14 6.52 -11.50
CA GLN A 179 13.24 7.32 -12.72
C GLN A 179 14.43 6.90 -13.60
N GLU A 180 15.58 6.61 -13.01
CA GLU A 180 16.77 6.10 -13.71
C GLU A 180 16.45 4.79 -14.44
N GLN A 181 15.86 3.81 -13.74
CA GLN A 181 15.43 2.55 -14.34
C GLN A 181 14.41 2.73 -15.47
N ASN A 182 13.46 3.66 -15.31
CA ASN A 182 12.49 3.98 -16.36
C ASN A 182 13.13 4.65 -17.59
N MET A 183 14.22 5.41 -17.41
CA MET A 183 14.95 6.05 -18.53
C MET A 183 15.82 5.06 -19.30
N GLU A 184 16.45 4.10 -18.63
CA GLU A 184 17.28 3.08 -19.27
C GLU A 184 16.47 2.07 -20.09
N ARG A 185 15.25 1.75 -19.63
CA ARG A 185 14.34 0.85 -20.33
C ARG A 185 13.73 1.56 -21.54
N SER A 186 14.27 1.30 -22.72
CA SER A 186 13.88 1.91 -24.01
C SER A 186 12.47 1.52 -24.54
N GLY A 187 11.51 1.21 -23.67
CA GLY A 187 10.15 0.80 -24.02
C GLY A 187 9.12 1.73 -23.38
N HIS A 188 8.06 2.08 -24.11
CA HIS A 188 6.95 2.92 -23.64
C HIS A 188 6.10 2.27 -22.51
N GLN A 189 6.59 1.21 -21.87
CA GLN A 189 5.94 0.55 -20.73
C GLN A 189 6.40 1.21 -19.44
N LYS A 190 5.68 2.25 -19.01
CA LYS A 190 5.82 2.78 -17.65
C LYS A 190 5.44 1.70 -16.65
N HIS A 191 6.32 1.43 -15.69
CA HIS A 191 6.07 0.46 -14.64
C HIS A 191 4.96 0.92 -13.70
N MET A 192 4.17 -0.04 -13.22
CA MET A 192 3.22 0.19 -12.15
C MET A 192 3.94 0.06 -10.83
N TYR A 193 4.09 1.18 -10.12
CA TYR A 193 4.65 1.22 -8.78
C TYR A 193 3.64 1.75 -7.78
N VAL A 194 3.86 1.45 -6.50
CA VAL A 194 3.10 1.99 -5.37
C VAL A 194 3.97 3.01 -4.66
N GLN A 195 3.46 4.23 -4.49
CA GLN A 195 4.13 5.27 -3.73
C GLN A 195 4.06 4.96 -2.22
N LEU A 196 5.20 4.96 -1.52
CA LEU A 196 5.25 4.73 -0.07
C LEU A 196 5.28 6.08 0.70
N ASP A 197 4.12 6.72 0.84
CA ASP A 197 3.91 8.08 1.37
C ASP A 197 3.13 8.28 2.72
N ALA A 198 2.84 7.23 3.48
CA ALA A 198 1.85 7.25 4.57
C ALA A 198 2.47 7.81 5.86
N GLY A 199 3.79 7.70 5.96
CA GLY A 199 4.59 8.37 6.97
C GLY A 199 4.96 9.80 6.59
N TRP A 200 4.70 10.29 5.38
CA TRP A 200 5.29 11.57 4.96
C TRP A 200 4.84 12.76 5.82
N SER A 201 3.63 12.69 6.39
CA SER A 201 3.12 13.73 7.29
C SER A 201 3.80 13.74 8.67
N SER A 202 4.46 12.65 9.09
CA SER A 202 5.20 12.62 10.35
C SER A 202 6.61 13.20 10.24
N TYR A 203 7.12 13.42 9.02
CA TYR A 203 8.44 14.00 8.81
C TYR A 203 8.33 15.49 8.46
N SER A 204 9.07 16.33 9.18
CA SER A 204 9.16 17.77 8.90
C SER A 204 9.99 18.07 7.64
N PHE A 205 10.92 17.18 7.29
CA PHE A 205 11.78 17.23 6.11
C PHE A 205 12.03 15.81 5.61
N LEU A 206 11.77 15.56 4.32
CA LEU A 206 11.99 14.27 3.68
C LEU A 206 13.24 14.34 2.79
N LYS A 207 14.18 13.45 3.05
CA LYS A 207 15.34 13.25 2.18
C LYS A 207 14.94 12.46 0.93
N ASP A 208 15.77 12.52 -0.11
CA ASP A 208 15.49 11.80 -1.36
C ASP A 208 15.51 10.28 -1.14
N GLU A 209 16.37 9.81 -0.23
CA GLU A 209 16.51 8.39 0.13
C GLU A 209 15.29 7.84 0.90
N GLU A 210 14.46 8.73 1.46
CA GLU A 210 13.23 8.41 2.21
C GLU A 210 11.98 8.54 1.32
N ALA A 211 12.13 9.06 0.10
CA ALA A 211 11.06 9.17 -0.88
C ALA A 211 10.97 7.85 -1.66
N LEU A 212 10.26 6.88 -1.08
CA LEU A 212 10.25 5.51 -1.56
C LEU A 212 9.04 5.17 -2.43
N ALA A 213 9.27 4.24 -3.34
CA ALA A 213 8.28 3.55 -4.14
C ALA A 213 8.51 2.03 -4.04
N LEU A 214 7.46 1.25 -4.29
CA LEU A 214 7.52 -0.19 -4.42
C LEU A 214 7.17 -0.57 -5.86
N ASP A 215 8.11 -1.20 -6.56
CA ASP A 215 7.93 -1.72 -7.92
C ASP A 215 7.90 -3.25 -7.90
N ALA A 216 6.88 -3.83 -8.53
CA ALA A 216 6.68 -5.28 -8.61
C ALA A 216 6.95 -5.86 -10.02
N HIS A 217 7.65 -5.10 -10.88
CA HIS A 217 7.90 -5.47 -12.26
C HIS A 217 8.77 -6.73 -12.38
N ASP A 218 10.00 -6.67 -11.88
CA ASP A 218 10.99 -7.75 -11.96
C ASP A 218 10.89 -8.72 -10.78
N TYR A 219 10.57 -8.21 -9.58
CA TYR A 219 10.38 -9.02 -8.39
C TYR A 219 9.06 -8.65 -7.73
N GLY A 220 8.22 -9.64 -7.43
CA GLY A 220 7.01 -9.38 -6.66
C GLY A 220 6.28 -10.65 -6.25
N ASN A 221 5.26 -10.52 -5.40
CA ASN A 221 4.42 -11.65 -5.00
C ASN A 221 3.10 -11.71 -5.80
N VAL A 222 2.20 -12.58 -5.36
CA VAL A 222 0.93 -12.88 -6.02
C VAL A 222 0.03 -11.68 -6.36
N PRO A 223 -0.02 -10.58 -5.59
CA PRO A 223 -0.95 -9.50 -5.87
C PRO A 223 -0.50 -8.56 -6.99
N ARG A 224 0.69 -8.76 -7.59
CA ARG A 224 1.04 -8.13 -8.88
C ARG A 224 0.06 -8.49 -10.00
N PHE A 225 -0.73 -9.56 -9.80
CA PHE A 225 -1.82 -9.96 -10.70
C PHE A 225 -3.17 -9.33 -10.34
N ILE A 226 -3.26 -8.47 -9.31
CA ILE A 226 -4.49 -7.73 -9.04
C ILE A 226 -4.71 -6.71 -10.14
N ASN A 227 -5.89 -6.78 -10.76
CA ASN A 227 -6.32 -5.81 -11.74
C ASN A 227 -7.04 -4.63 -11.09
N HIS A 228 -6.93 -3.48 -11.72
CA HIS A 228 -7.69 -2.30 -11.35
C HIS A 228 -9.21 -2.48 -11.53
N ARG A 229 -9.98 -1.86 -10.63
CA ARG A 229 -11.43 -1.66 -10.74
C ARG A 229 -11.82 -0.24 -10.31
N CYS A 230 -12.57 0.48 -11.15
CA CYS A 230 -12.94 1.88 -10.88
C CYS A 230 -14.05 1.97 -9.83
N PHE A 231 -13.84 2.72 -8.75
CA PHE A 231 -14.85 3.17 -7.75
C PHE A 231 -15.59 2.09 -6.95
N ASP A 232 -15.79 0.89 -7.50
CA ASP A 232 -16.49 -0.26 -6.92
C ASP A 232 -15.54 -1.45 -6.70
N ALA A 233 -14.26 -1.16 -6.46
CA ALA A 233 -13.27 -2.16 -6.07
C ALA A 233 -13.65 -2.84 -4.75
N THR A 234 -13.36 -4.14 -4.65
CA THR A 234 -13.61 -4.95 -3.44
C THR A 234 -12.38 -5.10 -2.56
N LEU A 235 -11.25 -4.51 -2.96
CA LEU A 235 -10.01 -4.45 -2.21
C LEU A 235 -9.65 -2.99 -1.99
N ILE A 236 -9.17 -2.69 -0.79
CA ILE A 236 -8.65 -1.37 -0.45
C ILE A 236 -7.20 -1.50 0.02
N GLY A 237 -6.44 -0.46 -0.28
CA GLY A 237 -5.14 -0.28 0.27
C GLY A 237 -5.11 0.30 1.67
N ILE A 238 -4.44 -0.36 2.61
CA ILE A 238 -4.23 0.16 3.96
C ILE A 238 -2.73 0.07 4.29
N PRO A 239 -2.08 1.21 4.65
CA PRO A 239 -0.73 1.20 5.17
C PRO A 239 -0.65 0.50 6.54
N VAL A 240 0.38 -0.32 6.75
CA VAL A 240 0.61 -1.04 7.99
C VAL A 240 2.03 -0.81 8.49
N GLU A 241 2.18 -0.62 9.80
CA GLU A 241 3.45 -0.44 10.49
C GLU A 241 3.80 -1.74 11.22
N VAL A 242 4.87 -2.40 10.77
CA VAL A 242 5.36 -3.69 11.27
C VAL A 242 6.88 -3.65 11.39
N GLU A 243 7.42 -3.89 12.59
CA GLU A 243 8.87 -3.98 12.87
C GLU A 243 9.75 -2.78 12.43
N SER A 244 9.16 -1.67 12.01
CA SER A 244 9.83 -0.43 11.64
C SER A 244 8.90 0.74 11.95
N PRO A 245 9.41 1.86 12.52
CA PRO A 245 8.62 3.07 12.72
C PRO A 245 8.29 3.77 11.39
N ASP A 246 8.99 3.42 10.33
CA ASP A 246 8.78 3.98 9.02
C ASP A 246 7.67 3.17 8.33
N ARG A 247 6.53 3.82 8.04
CA ARG A 247 5.24 3.24 7.61
C ARG A 247 5.27 2.67 6.17
N HIS A 248 6.15 1.72 5.92
CA HIS A 248 6.53 1.27 4.58
C HIS A 248 5.65 0.19 3.98
N TYR A 249 4.76 -0.45 4.74
CA TYR A 249 3.95 -1.54 4.17
C TYR A 249 2.69 -0.99 3.59
N TYR A 250 2.69 -0.87 2.27
CA TYR A 250 1.48 -0.58 1.53
C TYR A 250 0.81 -1.86 1.09
N HIS A 251 -0.46 -1.94 1.40
CA HIS A 251 -1.41 -2.56 0.50
C HIS A 251 -2.02 -1.35 -0.20
N ASP A 252 -1.91 -1.20 -1.51
CA ASP A 252 -2.69 -0.21 -2.28
C ASP A 252 -3.14 -0.82 -3.58
N TYR A 253 -4.43 -1.12 -3.67
CA TYR A 253 -5.05 -1.58 -4.93
C TYR A 253 -6.17 -0.66 -5.37
N GLY A 254 -6.20 0.54 -4.80
CA GLY A 254 -6.72 1.69 -5.48
C GLY A 254 -5.64 2.28 -6.36
N ILE A 255 -5.19 1.58 -7.42
CA ILE A 255 -4.43 2.26 -8.47
C ILE A 255 -5.37 3.31 -9.03
N ASP A 256 -5.25 4.53 -8.50
CA ASP A 256 -6.00 5.66 -9.00
C ASP A 256 -5.29 6.08 -10.29
N PHE A 257 -5.81 5.59 -11.41
CA PHE A 257 -5.45 6.13 -12.72
C PHE A 257 -5.79 7.62 -12.87
N ASN A 258 -6.30 8.30 -11.82
CA ASN A 258 -6.45 9.76 -11.79
C ASN A 258 -5.23 10.53 -11.28
N ASP A 259 -4.09 9.90 -10.98
CA ASP A 259 -2.93 10.75 -10.81
C ASP A 259 -2.68 11.48 -12.14
N LYS A 260 -3.05 12.75 -12.19
CA LYS A 260 -2.82 13.65 -13.33
C LYS A 260 -1.33 13.79 -13.64
N ASN A 261 -0.44 13.31 -12.75
CA ASN A 261 0.99 13.22 -12.97
C ASN A 261 1.44 11.90 -13.63
N HIS A 262 0.62 10.86 -13.60
CA HIS A 262 0.83 9.64 -14.38
C HIS A 262 0.24 9.84 -15.77
N GLU A 263 1.01 10.51 -16.64
CA GLU A 263 0.77 10.53 -18.08
C GLU A 263 0.97 9.11 -18.65
N THR A 264 0.08 8.18 -18.36
CA THR A 264 0.01 6.92 -19.09
C THR A 264 -0.72 7.18 -20.40
N GLU A 265 -0.13 6.75 -21.52
CA GLU A 265 -0.86 6.61 -22.77
C GLU A 265 -2.17 5.85 -22.50
N THR A 266 -3.26 6.39 -23.04
CA THR A 266 -4.64 6.10 -22.70
C THR A 266 -5.05 4.65 -22.99
N PHE A 267 -4.72 3.71 -22.11
CA PHE A 267 -5.39 2.40 -22.11
C PHE A 267 -6.84 2.58 -21.64
N ILE A 268 -7.76 2.01 -22.41
CA ILE A 268 -9.18 2.04 -22.06
C ILE A 268 -9.38 1.07 -20.89
N CYS A 269 -9.89 1.58 -19.77
CA CYS A 269 -10.20 0.74 -18.63
C CYS A 269 -11.28 -0.31 -18.97
N LEU A 270 -10.94 -1.58 -18.82
CA LEU A 270 -11.83 -2.73 -19.10
C LEU A 270 -12.50 -3.28 -17.83
N CYS A 271 -12.48 -2.57 -16.70
CA CYS A 271 -12.95 -3.11 -15.42
C CYS A 271 -14.45 -3.45 -15.38
N GLY A 272 -15.26 -2.91 -16.30
CA GLY A 272 -16.70 -3.14 -16.38
C GLY A 272 -17.54 -2.34 -15.39
N SER A 273 -16.92 -1.56 -14.50
CA SER A 273 -17.60 -0.67 -13.57
C SER A 273 -18.53 0.30 -14.30
N SER A 274 -19.71 0.56 -13.74
CA SER A 274 -20.61 1.62 -14.23
C SER A 274 -19.95 3.00 -14.16
N PHE A 275 -18.95 3.17 -13.31
CA PHE A 275 -18.22 4.42 -13.07
C PHE A 275 -16.90 4.52 -13.87
N SER A 276 -16.65 3.61 -14.82
CA SER A 276 -15.44 3.64 -15.64
C SER A 276 -15.35 4.93 -16.47
N ARG A 277 -14.25 5.68 -16.37
CA ARG A 277 -14.03 6.94 -17.11
C ARG A 277 -13.69 6.76 -18.61
N GLY A 278 -13.57 5.52 -19.07
CA GLY A 278 -13.13 5.16 -20.43
C GLY A 278 -14.23 4.70 -21.41
N LYS A 279 -15.52 4.75 -21.05
CA LYS A 279 -16.58 4.41 -22.01
C LYS A 279 -16.71 5.50 -23.06
N LYS A 280 -16.28 5.23 -24.31
CA LYS A 280 -16.96 5.86 -25.46
C LYS A 280 -18.41 5.38 -25.38
N LEU A 281 -19.32 6.27 -24.98
CA LEU A 281 -20.74 6.11 -25.25
C LEU A 281 -20.86 5.75 -26.73
N GLY A 282 -21.31 4.52 -27.01
CA GLY A 282 -21.58 4.10 -28.37
C GLY A 282 -22.50 5.14 -29.01
N LYS A 283 -22.05 5.72 -30.12
CA LYS A 283 -22.95 6.47 -30.99
C LYS A 283 -24.05 5.47 -31.39
N LYS A 284 -25.26 5.72 -30.91
CA LYS A 284 -26.48 5.19 -31.54
C LYS A 284 -26.59 5.75 -32.95
#